data_AF-A0A5E4PIY3-F1
#
_entry.id   AF-A0A5E4PIY3-F1
#
_cell.length_a   1.000
_cell.length_b   1.000
_cell.length_c   1.000
_cell.angle_alpha   90.00
_cell.angle_beta   90.00
_cell.angle_gamma   90.00
#
_symmetry.space_group_name_H-M   'P 1'
#
loop_
_entity.id
_entity.type
_entity.pdbx_description
1 polymer ?
#
loop_
_entity_poly.entity_id
_entity_poly.type
_entity_poly.pdbx_seq_one_letter_code
_entity_poly.pdbx_strand_id
1 'polypeptide(L)'
;MKVLLVKTRYFTACLALIVSSSLFAQNLPETNAGRYFETIKSDSQKLRSFLASMPKGGDLHNHESGAAYAENLIRYALKDNLCVDPITFAVTDKRDCEPANRLDNAIRNPRYYDSIIDAWSMRHFIPQFSESGHDHFFATFGKFSAITNNHRGEILAEIAERAASENESYLELMVTADGNESGRLGKQLGWDPDFSRMRNRLLASNFTKVIDDITLSLDQDEAKMRSLLACDSTNPQAGCEIKIRYLYQVLREQPPEMVFAQLLAGFEAARRDKRVVGVNMVQPEDGVISMRDYALHMRMVGYLHEIYPDVRISLHAGELNQALVPPAGLKFHIHDAVEMAGADRIGHGVDIQQEDNAEQLMKRMAEKHTLVEINLSSNAEILNVEGKTHPLPLYLRYGVPVALSTDDEGVSRSNLTREYLRAVTTYQFDYPTIKQFARNSLAYSFLPGKALWQDHAYQRLAAECMNDVPGADTVSPACNAYLDSNEKAKSQWDLERKFTVFESHY
;
A
#
# COMPACT_ATOMS: atom_id res chain seq x y z
N MET A 1 69.81 -51.61 -32.91
CA MET A 1 68.38 -51.96 -32.86
C MET A 1 67.62 -50.77 -32.24
N LYS A 2 66.73 -50.14 -33.03
CA LYS A 2 65.55 -49.27 -32.70
C LYS A 2 65.68 -48.29 -31.51
N VAL A 3 65.84 -46.97 -31.69
CA VAL A 3 64.88 -45.90 -32.12
C VAL A 3 63.61 -45.79 -31.25
N LEU A 4 63.44 -44.63 -30.58
CA LEU A 4 62.30 -43.66 -30.58
C LEU A 4 62.47 -42.72 -29.36
N LEU A 5 62.87 -41.43 -29.44
CA LEU A 5 62.25 -40.20 -29.96
C LEU A 5 60.85 -39.84 -29.38
N VAL A 6 60.76 -38.62 -28.82
CA VAL A 6 59.65 -37.61 -28.82
C VAL A 6 59.58 -36.92 -27.44
N LYS A 7 60.24 -35.76 -27.27
CA LYS A 7 59.76 -34.36 -27.47
C LYS A 7 58.85 -33.84 -26.35
N THR A 8 59.48 -33.09 -25.46
CA THR A 8 58.94 -32.03 -24.60
C THR A 8 58.16 -31.01 -25.44
N ARG A 9 56.90 -30.74 -25.12
CA ARG A 9 56.12 -29.62 -25.68
C ARG A 9 55.64 -28.73 -24.53
N TYR A 10 56.24 -27.55 -24.46
CA TYR A 10 55.68 -26.38 -23.80
C TYR A 10 54.42 -25.97 -24.56
N PHE A 11 53.27 -25.95 -23.88
CA PHE A 11 52.07 -25.27 -24.37
C PHE A 11 51.99 -23.91 -23.71
N THR A 12 52.39 -22.89 -24.46
CA THR A 12 52.03 -21.49 -24.21
C THR A 12 50.54 -21.35 -24.55
N ALA A 13 49.68 -21.39 -23.54
CA ALA A 13 48.27 -21.03 -23.71
C ALA A 13 48.14 -19.52 -23.49
N CYS A 14 48.00 -18.76 -24.57
CA CYS A 14 47.48 -17.40 -24.53
C CYS A 14 46.05 -17.45 -24.01
N LEU A 15 45.84 -17.14 -22.73
CA LEU A 15 44.53 -16.73 -22.24
C LEU A 15 44.29 -15.30 -22.71
N ALA A 16 43.58 -15.15 -23.83
CA ALA A 16 42.92 -13.90 -24.14
C ALA A 16 41.79 -13.72 -23.12
N LEU A 17 42.05 -12.93 -22.08
CA LEU A 17 41.02 -12.36 -21.21
C LEU A 17 40.19 -11.40 -22.08
N ILE A 18 39.13 -11.91 -22.69
CA ILE A 18 38.03 -11.07 -23.15
C ILE A 18 37.27 -10.68 -21.87
N VAL A 19 37.71 -9.59 -21.27
CA VAL A 19 36.88 -8.84 -20.33
C VAL A 19 35.76 -8.26 -21.18
N SER A 20 34.62 -8.97 -21.25
CA SER A 20 33.37 -8.39 -21.73
C SER A 20 32.91 -7.39 -20.66
N SER A 21 33.53 -6.22 -20.65
CA SER A 21 33.02 -5.05 -19.96
C SER A 21 31.77 -4.62 -20.72
N SER A 22 30.61 -5.09 -20.28
CA SER A 22 29.31 -4.50 -20.58
C SER A 22 29.27 -3.11 -19.93
N LEU A 23 30.02 -2.18 -20.50
CA LEU A 23 29.90 -0.76 -20.21
C LEU A 23 28.56 -0.31 -20.78
N PHE A 24 27.50 -0.51 -20.01
CA PHE A 24 26.30 0.29 -20.15
C PHE A 24 26.74 1.75 -20.08
N ALA A 25 26.30 2.57 -21.03
CA ALA A 25 26.41 4.01 -20.90
C ALA A 25 25.73 4.39 -19.58
N GLN A 26 26.52 4.71 -18.56
CA GLN A 26 25.99 5.22 -17.31
C GLN A 26 25.19 6.48 -17.66
N ASN A 27 23.90 6.49 -17.32
CA ASN A 27 23.08 7.68 -17.48
C ASN A 27 23.70 8.76 -16.58
N LEU A 28 24.41 9.71 -17.18
CA LEU A 28 25.19 10.73 -16.46
C LEU A 28 24.32 11.50 -15.45
N PRO A 29 23.08 11.91 -15.76
CA PRO A 29 22.13 12.48 -14.81
C PRO A 29 21.87 11.60 -13.57
N GLU A 30 21.49 10.34 -13.74
CA GLU A 30 21.25 9.41 -12.61
C GLU A 30 22.50 9.27 -11.73
N THR A 31 23.67 9.19 -12.36
CA THR A 31 24.95 9.09 -11.66
C THR A 31 25.27 10.37 -10.89
N ASN A 32 24.97 11.54 -11.44
CA ASN A 32 25.15 12.82 -10.76
C ASN A 32 24.18 12.99 -9.59
N ALA A 33 22.89 12.68 -9.80
CA ALA A 33 21.88 12.68 -8.75
C ALA A 33 22.28 11.74 -7.60
N GLY A 34 22.74 10.52 -7.91
CA GLY A 34 23.26 9.59 -6.91
C GLY A 34 24.50 10.12 -6.17
N ARG A 35 25.46 10.73 -6.88
CA ARG A 35 26.63 11.36 -6.24
C ARG A 35 26.21 12.51 -5.31
N TYR A 36 25.32 13.39 -5.76
CA TYR A 36 24.79 14.48 -4.94
C TYR A 36 24.05 13.95 -3.72
N PHE A 37 23.17 12.96 -3.90
CA PHE A 37 22.41 12.29 -2.85
C PHE A 37 23.33 11.80 -1.72
N GLU A 38 24.43 11.12 -2.04
CA GLU A 38 25.39 10.67 -1.03
C GLU A 38 26.06 11.83 -0.28
N THR A 39 26.27 13.00 -0.91
CA THR A 39 26.81 14.18 -0.21
C THR A 39 25.84 14.81 0.78
N ILE A 40 24.53 14.64 0.59
CA ILE A 40 23.47 15.24 1.43
C ILE A 40 22.80 14.26 2.38
N LYS A 41 23.13 12.96 2.30
CA LYS A 41 22.46 11.88 3.04
C LYS A 41 22.49 12.05 4.56
N SER A 42 23.52 12.72 5.10
CA SER A 42 23.62 13.06 6.52
C SER A 42 23.06 14.45 6.89
N ASP A 43 22.62 15.23 5.91
CA ASP A 43 22.00 16.56 6.09
C ASP A 43 20.48 16.42 5.97
N SER A 44 19.79 16.36 7.10
CA SER A 44 18.36 16.04 7.15
C SER A 44 17.48 17.02 6.37
N GLN A 45 17.87 18.30 6.31
CA GLN A 45 17.09 19.32 5.58
C GLN A 45 17.27 19.15 4.07
N LYS A 46 18.51 18.99 3.60
CA LYS A 46 18.78 18.77 2.18
C LYS A 46 18.20 17.44 1.69
N LEU A 47 18.36 16.38 2.48
CA LEU A 47 17.82 15.07 2.17
C LEU A 47 16.28 15.12 2.04
N ARG A 48 15.60 15.78 2.99
CA ARG A 48 14.15 15.95 2.93
C ARG A 48 13.72 16.70 1.66
N SER A 49 14.41 17.78 1.30
CA SER A 49 14.10 18.52 0.07
C SER A 49 14.32 17.68 -1.19
N PHE A 50 15.41 16.91 -1.26
CA PHE A 50 15.66 15.98 -2.37
C PHE A 50 14.55 14.94 -2.49
N LEU A 51 14.20 14.28 -1.38
CA LEU A 51 13.18 13.23 -1.36
C LEU A 51 11.77 13.77 -1.61
N ALA A 52 11.46 15.00 -1.20
CA ALA A 52 10.20 15.66 -1.51
C ALA A 52 10.04 15.86 -3.02
N SER A 53 11.11 16.28 -3.71
CA SER A 53 11.13 16.47 -5.17
C SER A 53 11.27 15.17 -5.98
N MET A 54 11.72 14.08 -5.35
CA MET A 54 11.90 12.80 -6.02
C MET A 54 10.55 12.20 -6.44
N PRO A 55 10.40 11.73 -7.70
CA PRO A 55 9.26 10.93 -8.13
C PRO A 55 9.20 9.61 -7.35
N LYS A 56 8.08 9.33 -6.69
CA LYS A 56 7.96 8.16 -5.81
C LYS A 56 7.08 7.03 -6.35
N GLY A 57 6.53 7.20 -7.56
CA GLY A 57 5.68 6.19 -8.20
C GLY A 57 4.27 6.23 -7.62
N GLY A 58 3.91 5.27 -6.77
CA GLY A 58 2.65 5.26 -6.06
C GLY A 58 2.71 4.67 -4.66
N ASP A 59 1.64 4.88 -3.91
CA ASP A 59 1.39 4.27 -2.60
C ASP A 59 0.42 3.09 -2.76
N LEU A 60 0.89 1.89 -2.41
CA LEU A 60 0.15 0.63 -2.61
C LEU A 60 -0.59 0.14 -1.37
N HIS A 61 -0.40 0.81 -0.23
CA HIS A 61 -0.93 0.40 1.05
C HIS A 61 -1.29 1.65 1.85
N ASN A 62 -2.53 2.10 1.65
CA ASN A 62 -3.06 3.29 2.28
C ASN A 62 -4.56 3.12 2.57
N HIS A 63 -4.96 3.39 3.80
CA HIS A 63 -6.34 3.24 4.26
C HIS A 63 -7.09 4.57 4.13
N GLU A 64 -8.13 4.60 3.30
CA GLU A 64 -8.89 5.84 3.04
C GLU A 64 -9.37 6.49 4.35
N SER A 65 -9.90 5.68 5.28
CA SER A 65 -10.46 6.18 6.53
C SER A 65 -9.45 6.78 7.52
N GLY A 66 -8.16 6.40 7.48
CA GLY A 66 -7.15 6.97 8.38
C GLY A 66 -6.12 7.84 7.68
N ALA A 67 -6.27 8.10 6.39
CA ALA A 67 -5.37 8.96 5.64
C ALA A 67 -5.62 10.46 5.88
N ALA A 68 -6.83 10.89 6.24
CA ALA A 68 -7.12 12.29 6.51
C ALA A 68 -6.59 12.75 7.89
N TYR A 69 -5.97 13.93 7.95
CA TYR A 69 -5.52 14.49 9.22
C TYR A 69 -6.71 14.85 10.12
N ALA A 70 -6.57 14.67 11.43
CA ALA A 70 -7.62 14.97 12.40
C ALA A 70 -8.13 16.43 12.31
N GLU A 71 -7.24 17.40 12.07
CA GLU A 71 -7.61 18.81 11.82
C GLU A 71 -8.59 18.96 10.64
N ASN A 72 -8.40 18.14 9.61
CA ASN A 72 -9.20 18.17 8.39
C ASN A 72 -10.54 17.45 8.59
N LEU A 73 -10.55 16.32 9.30
CA LEU A 73 -11.78 15.64 9.72
C LEU A 73 -12.70 16.59 10.51
N ILE A 74 -12.14 17.34 11.47
CA ILE A 74 -12.88 18.37 12.21
C ILE A 74 -13.50 19.39 11.25
N ARG A 75 -12.71 19.89 10.29
CA ARG A 75 -13.15 20.89 9.31
C ARG A 75 -14.27 20.40 8.41
N TYR A 76 -14.23 19.13 7.98
CA TYR A 76 -15.30 18.53 7.17
C TYR A 76 -16.62 18.47 7.94
N ALA A 77 -16.55 18.11 9.22
CA ALA A 77 -17.73 17.84 10.04
C ALA A 77 -18.30 19.03 10.82
N LEU A 78 -17.79 20.26 10.63
CA LEU A 78 -18.24 21.44 11.39
C LEU A 78 -19.75 21.74 11.23
N LYS A 79 -20.39 21.25 10.16
CA LYS A 79 -21.81 21.50 9.87
C LYS A 79 -22.70 20.28 10.11
N ASP A 80 -22.13 19.17 10.56
CA ASP A 80 -22.84 17.90 10.67
C ASP A 80 -23.67 17.77 11.95
N ASN A 81 -23.50 18.72 12.88
CA ASN A 81 -24.13 18.69 14.21
C ASN A 81 -23.74 17.45 15.04
N LEU A 82 -22.48 17.00 14.91
CA LEU A 82 -21.93 15.91 15.71
C LEU A 82 -21.62 16.38 17.15
N CYS A 83 -21.68 15.41 18.05
CA CYS A 83 -21.32 15.59 19.46
C CYS A 83 -20.05 14.81 19.78
N VAL A 84 -19.12 15.46 20.46
CA VAL A 84 -17.86 14.88 20.96
C VAL A 84 -18.08 14.42 22.39
N ASP A 85 -17.84 13.14 22.67
CA ASP A 85 -17.81 12.62 24.03
C ASP A 85 -16.60 13.19 24.78
N PRO A 86 -16.79 13.85 25.95
CA PRO A 86 -15.71 14.58 26.61
C PRO A 86 -14.67 13.68 27.31
N ILE A 87 -14.90 12.36 27.36
CA ILE A 87 -14.00 11.40 27.99
C ILE A 87 -13.22 10.63 26.92
N THR A 88 -13.93 10.11 25.93
CA THR A 88 -13.37 9.24 24.88
C THR A 88 -12.94 10.01 23.64
N PHE A 89 -13.40 11.25 23.50
CA PHE A 89 -13.26 12.10 22.30
C PHE A 89 -13.89 11.50 21.04
N ALA A 90 -14.74 10.49 21.17
CA ALA A 90 -15.48 9.94 20.06
C ALA A 90 -16.60 10.89 19.60
N VAL A 91 -16.76 11.05 18.29
CA VAL A 91 -17.89 11.76 17.70
C VAL A 91 -19.06 10.82 17.42
N THR A 92 -20.26 11.31 17.69
CA THR A 92 -21.50 10.59 17.38
C THR A 92 -22.51 11.52 16.71
N ASP A 93 -23.45 10.91 16.00
CA ASP A 93 -24.61 11.57 15.38
C ASP A 93 -25.73 11.91 16.40
N LYS A 94 -25.52 11.57 17.68
CA LYS A 94 -26.44 11.91 18.77
C LYS A 94 -26.49 13.42 18.93
N ARG A 95 -27.64 14.01 18.60
CA ARG A 95 -27.84 15.47 18.62
C ARG A 95 -28.00 16.04 20.02
N ASP A 96 -28.28 15.19 21.00
CA ASP A 96 -28.55 15.58 22.39
C ASP A 96 -27.26 15.54 23.23
N CYS A 97 -26.39 16.53 23.03
CA CYS A 97 -25.27 16.78 23.92
C CYS A 97 -25.28 18.22 24.44
N GLU A 98 -24.55 18.46 25.53
CA GLU A 98 -24.35 19.82 26.03
C GLU A 98 -23.77 20.71 24.92
N PRO A 99 -24.16 22.00 24.85
CA PRO A 99 -23.67 22.89 23.80
C PRO A 99 -22.14 22.96 23.69
N ALA A 100 -21.41 22.77 24.80
CA ALA A 100 -19.95 22.75 24.83
C ALA A 100 -19.34 21.52 24.14
N ASN A 101 -20.09 20.43 24.04
CA ASN A 101 -19.66 19.16 23.45
C ASN A 101 -20.07 19.01 21.98
N ARG A 102 -20.85 19.94 21.43
CA ARG A 102 -21.06 20.00 19.98
C ARG A 102 -19.74 20.31 19.30
N LEU A 103 -19.38 19.55 18.25
CA LEU A 103 -18.05 19.65 17.61
C LEU A 103 -17.69 21.08 17.21
N ASP A 104 -18.62 21.83 16.63
CA ASP A 104 -18.45 23.22 16.20
C ASP A 104 -18.20 24.22 17.34
N ASN A 105 -18.61 23.88 18.56
CA ASN A 105 -18.34 24.66 19.77
C ASN A 105 -17.11 24.15 20.51
N ALA A 106 -16.92 22.83 20.59
CA ALA A 106 -15.82 22.15 21.24
C ALA A 106 -14.46 22.69 20.77
N ILE A 107 -14.32 22.86 19.45
CA ILE A 107 -13.08 23.30 18.81
C ILE A 107 -12.72 24.77 19.09
N ARG A 108 -13.63 25.56 19.67
CA ARG A 108 -13.37 26.95 20.06
C ARG A 108 -12.52 27.03 21.33
N ASN A 109 -12.44 25.95 22.10
CA ASN A 109 -11.50 25.81 23.22
C ASN A 109 -10.20 25.18 22.71
N PRO A 110 -9.07 25.91 22.67
CA PRO A 110 -7.82 25.40 22.11
C PRO A 110 -7.33 24.12 22.79
N ARG A 111 -7.48 23.99 24.11
CA ARG A 111 -7.05 22.78 24.82
C ARG A 111 -7.89 21.56 24.45
N TYR A 112 -9.20 21.77 24.25
CA TYR A 112 -10.09 20.69 23.89
C TYR A 112 -9.90 20.29 22.43
N TYR A 113 -9.70 21.26 21.53
CA TYR A 113 -9.27 21.02 20.15
C TYR A 113 -7.99 20.19 20.09
N ASP A 114 -6.97 20.54 20.89
CA ASP A 114 -5.73 19.78 20.94
C ASP A 114 -5.93 18.36 21.47
N SER A 115 -6.77 18.20 22.47
CA SER A 115 -7.09 16.87 23.03
C SER A 115 -7.83 15.98 22.02
N ILE A 116 -8.71 16.55 21.20
CA ILE A 116 -9.39 15.82 20.11
C ILE A 116 -8.36 15.33 19.09
N ILE A 117 -7.44 16.19 18.66
CA ILE A 117 -6.43 15.79 17.67
C ILE A 117 -5.46 14.74 18.23
N ASP A 118 -5.01 14.90 19.48
CA ASP A 118 -4.15 13.92 20.15
C ASP A 118 -4.90 12.59 20.31
N ALA A 119 -6.22 12.60 20.52
CA ALA A 119 -7.03 11.39 20.60
C ALA A 119 -7.30 10.71 19.25
N TRP A 120 -7.26 11.45 18.15
CA TRP A 120 -7.57 10.99 16.78
C TRP A 120 -6.31 10.72 15.94
N SER A 121 -5.12 10.86 16.50
CA SER A 121 -3.86 10.65 15.79
C SER A 121 -2.75 10.20 16.75
N MET A 122 -1.60 9.83 16.22
CA MET A 122 -0.38 9.54 16.99
C MET A 122 0.33 10.83 17.47
N ARG A 123 -0.29 12.02 17.28
CA ARG A 123 0.28 13.29 17.73
C ARG A 123 0.46 13.29 19.24
N HIS A 124 1.70 13.51 19.69
CA HIS A 124 2.10 13.49 21.10
C HIS A 124 1.81 12.19 21.85
N PHE A 125 1.40 11.12 21.16
CA PHE A 125 1.17 9.86 21.83
C PHE A 125 2.50 9.29 22.32
N ILE A 126 2.53 8.97 23.60
CA ILE A 126 3.64 8.28 24.25
C ILE A 126 3.03 7.07 24.93
N PRO A 127 3.39 5.83 24.53
CA PRO A 127 2.85 4.62 25.15
C PRO A 127 2.97 4.67 26.68
N GLN A 128 1.89 4.32 27.37
CA GLN A 128 1.84 4.23 28.82
C GLN A 128 1.52 2.79 29.24
N PHE A 129 1.63 2.49 30.54
CA PHE A 129 1.29 1.15 31.03
C PHE A 129 -0.16 0.74 30.73
N SER A 130 -1.08 1.71 30.64
CA SER A 130 -2.51 1.47 30.40
C SER A 130 -2.91 1.39 28.93
N GLU A 131 -2.07 1.86 28.01
CA GLU A 131 -2.41 1.97 26.59
C GLU A 131 -1.13 1.91 25.74
N SER A 132 -1.04 0.92 24.87
CA SER A 132 0.06 0.78 23.92
C SER A 132 -0.17 1.65 22.68
N GLY A 133 0.87 1.82 21.84
CA GLY A 133 0.72 2.48 20.54
C GLY A 133 -0.25 1.77 19.61
N HIS A 134 -0.23 0.43 19.64
CA HIS A 134 -1.21 -0.43 18.98
C HIS A 134 -2.65 -0.09 19.41
N ASP A 135 -2.92 -0.07 20.72
CA ASP A 135 -4.27 0.17 21.23
C ASP A 135 -4.77 1.57 20.88
N HIS A 136 -3.92 2.59 21.06
CA HIS A 136 -4.28 3.98 20.76
C HIS A 136 -4.57 4.17 19.28
N PHE A 137 -3.70 3.61 18.41
CA PHE A 137 -3.86 3.66 16.96
C PHE A 137 -5.21 3.10 16.52
N PHE A 138 -5.53 1.86 16.91
CA PHE A 138 -6.80 1.22 16.54
C PHE A 138 -8.02 1.88 17.21
N ALA A 139 -7.87 2.47 18.40
CA ALA A 139 -8.94 3.22 19.04
C ALA A 139 -9.34 4.48 18.27
N THR A 140 -8.44 5.07 17.46
CA THR A 140 -8.73 6.30 16.72
C THR A 140 -9.92 6.16 15.75
N PHE A 141 -9.99 5.04 15.02
CA PHE A 141 -11.04 4.82 14.02
C PHE A 141 -12.45 4.83 14.62
N GLY A 142 -12.62 4.23 15.81
CA GLY A 142 -13.88 4.27 16.53
C GLY A 142 -14.28 5.69 16.94
N LYS A 143 -13.30 6.58 17.18
CA LYS A 143 -13.54 7.95 17.60
C LYS A 143 -14.02 8.84 16.46
N PHE A 144 -13.54 8.67 15.24
CA PHE A 144 -13.89 9.55 14.11
C PHE A 144 -14.75 8.93 13.01
N SER A 145 -15.09 7.64 13.10
CA SER A 145 -15.82 6.91 12.03
C SER A 145 -17.12 7.59 11.57
N ALA A 146 -17.84 8.28 12.46
CA ALA A 146 -19.04 9.04 12.10
C ALA A 146 -18.76 10.15 11.05
N ILE A 147 -17.53 10.67 11.01
CA ILE A 147 -17.08 11.66 10.02
C ILE A 147 -16.63 10.96 8.75
N THR A 148 -15.71 9.99 8.87
CA THR A 148 -15.11 9.35 7.69
C THR A 148 -16.14 8.63 6.84
N ASN A 149 -17.19 8.06 7.45
CA ASN A 149 -18.28 7.43 6.71
C ASN A 149 -19.12 8.41 5.86
N ASN A 150 -19.11 9.71 6.17
CA ASN A 150 -19.95 10.72 5.53
C ASN A 150 -19.17 11.72 4.65
N HIS A 151 -17.83 11.71 4.71
CA HIS A 151 -16.96 12.69 4.06
C HIS A 151 -15.87 12.05 3.19
N ARG A 152 -16.13 10.87 2.63
CA ARG A 152 -15.16 10.12 1.81
C ARG A 152 -14.68 10.92 0.60
N GLY A 153 -15.56 11.67 -0.07
CA GLY A 153 -15.17 12.55 -1.19
C GLY A 153 -14.23 13.70 -0.80
N GLU A 154 -14.44 14.33 0.37
CA GLU A 154 -13.52 15.30 0.97
C GLU A 154 -12.16 14.67 1.31
N ILE A 155 -12.17 13.48 1.89
CA ILE A 155 -10.97 12.72 2.25
C ILE A 155 -10.17 12.34 1.00
N LEU A 156 -10.82 11.82 -0.04
CA LEU A 156 -10.17 11.52 -1.33
C LEU A 156 -9.51 12.76 -1.94
N ALA A 157 -10.13 13.94 -1.85
CA ALA A 157 -9.54 15.19 -2.35
C ALA A 157 -8.26 15.55 -1.59
N GLU A 158 -8.25 15.40 -0.27
CA GLU A 158 -7.06 15.62 0.56
C GLU A 158 -5.95 14.63 0.22
N ILE A 159 -6.26 13.34 0.14
CA ILE A 159 -5.27 12.30 -0.18
C ILE A 159 -4.64 12.57 -1.55
N ALA A 160 -5.46 12.86 -2.56
CA ALA A 160 -4.99 13.13 -3.92
C ALA A 160 -4.08 14.36 -4.00
N GLU A 161 -4.44 15.47 -3.35
CA GLU A 161 -3.60 16.67 -3.30
C GLU A 161 -2.28 16.41 -2.57
N ARG A 162 -2.32 15.67 -1.46
CA ARG A 162 -1.11 15.31 -0.72
C ARG A 162 -0.20 14.45 -1.59
N ALA A 163 -0.72 13.39 -2.21
CA ALA A 163 0.04 12.52 -3.11
C ALA A 163 0.69 13.31 -4.27
N ALA A 164 -0.04 14.26 -4.86
CA ALA A 164 0.51 15.15 -5.87
C ALA A 164 1.65 16.04 -5.33
N SER A 165 1.48 16.62 -4.14
CA SER A 165 2.52 17.42 -3.47
C SER A 165 3.76 16.60 -3.10
N GLU A 166 3.58 15.29 -2.92
CA GLU A 166 4.61 14.32 -2.61
C GLU A 166 5.18 13.67 -3.89
N ASN A 167 4.89 14.17 -5.09
CA ASN A 167 5.40 13.64 -6.37
C ASN A 167 5.07 12.16 -6.63
N GLU A 168 3.91 11.73 -6.17
CA GLU A 168 3.31 10.46 -6.54
C GLU A 168 2.57 10.59 -7.88
N SER A 169 2.10 9.47 -8.39
CA SER A 169 1.28 9.40 -9.61
C SER A 169 0.13 8.40 -9.49
N TYR A 170 0.13 7.59 -8.44
CA TYR A 170 -0.76 6.45 -8.32
C TYR A 170 -1.03 6.11 -6.87
N LEU A 171 -2.27 5.72 -6.56
CA LEU A 171 -2.71 5.29 -5.23
C LEU A 171 -3.58 4.03 -5.35
N GLU A 172 -3.37 3.06 -4.45
CA GLU A 172 -4.31 1.99 -4.17
C GLU A 172 -4.86 2.16 -2.75
N LEU A 173 -6.10 2.64 -2.66
CA LEU A 173 -6.75 2.94 -1.38
C LEU A 173 -7.61 1.77 -0.92
N MET A 174 -7.45 1.37 0.34
CA MET A 174 -8.29 0.36 0.97
C MET A 174 -9.59 0.97 1.44
N VAL A 175 -10.72 0.36 1.04
CA VAL A 175 -12.04 0.93 1.32
C VAL A 175 -13.15 -0.10 1.46
N THR A 176 -14.02 0.08 2.45
CA THR A 176 -15.25 -0.70 2.63
C THR A 176 -16.43 0.10 2.07
N ALA A 177 -16.51 0.20 0.74
CA ALA A 177 -17.40 1.12 0.04
C ALA A 177 -18.91 0.84 0.23
N ASP A 178 -19.28 -0.37 0.68
CA ASP A 178 -20.67 -0.72 1.01
C ASP A 178 -21.03 -0.44 2.48
N GLY A 179 -20.17 0.19 3.28
CA GLY A 179 -20.45 0.47 4.69
C GLY A 179 -20.79 -0.79 5.50
N ASN A 180 -20.19 -1.94 5.14
CA ASN A 180 -20.44 -3.25 5.74
C ASN A 180 -21.90 -3.76 5.60
N GLU A 181 -22.63 -3.36 4.56
CA GLU A 181 -23.94 -3.95 4.22
C GLU A 181 -23.81 -5.44 3.87
N SER A 182 -22.75 -5.83 3.14
CA SER A 182 -22.47 -7.23 2.78
C SER A 182 -22.29 -8.10 4.02
N GLY A 183 -21.50 -7.65 5.01
CA GLY A 183 -21.34 -8.36 6.27
C GLY A 183 -22.64 -8.47 7.05
N ARG A 184 -23.45 -7.41 7.11
CA ARG A 184 -24.78 -7.44 7.75
C ARG A 184 -25.74 -8.42 7.08
N LEU A 185 -25.70 -8.52 5.76
CA LEU A 185 -26.46 -9.53 5.02
C LEU A 185 -25.96 -10.96 5.30
N GLY A 186 -24.63 -11.16 5.34
CA GLY A 186 -24.02 -12.42 5.77
C GLY A 186 -24.51 -12.88 7.14
N LYS A 187 -24.55 -11.95 8.12
CA LYS A 187 -25.09 -12.19 9.47
C LYS A 187 -26.56 -12.61 9.45
N GLN A 188 -27.39 -12.00 8.61
CA GLN A 188 -28.81 -12.35 8.50
C GLN A 188 -29.02 -13.76 7.95
N LEU A 189 -28.19 -14.20 7.01
CA LEU A 189 -28.26 -15.54 6.44
C LEU A 189 -27.65 -16.60 7.37
N GLY A 190 -26.64 -16.24 8.16
CA GLY A 190 -25.93 -17.16 9.05
C GLY A 190 -24.96 -18.09 8.33
N TRP A 191 -24.01 -18.63 9.09
CA TRP A 191 -22.86 -19.37 8.58
C TRP A 191 -23.23 -20.73 7.97
N ASP A 192 -22.68 -21.03 6.79
CA ASP A 192 -22.61 -22.38 6.21
C ASP A 192 -21.12 -22.69 5.95
N PRO A 193 -20.54 -23.73 6.57
CA PRO A 193 -19.12 -24.07 6.39
C PRO A 193 -18.77 -24.56 4.99
N ASP A 194 -19.78 -24.86 4.14
CA ASP A 194 -19.57 -25.11 2.71
C ASP A 194 -19.60 -23.79 1.94
N PHE A 195 -18.42 -23.37 1.47
CA PHE A 195 -18.26 -22.09 0.79
C PHE A 195 -19.09 -21.96 -0.49
N SER A 196 -19.37 -23.07 -1.19
CA SER A 196 -20.21 -23.06 -2.39
C SER A 196 -21.66 -22.78 -2.03
N ARG A 197 -22.18 -23.46 -1.00
CA ARG A 197 -23.53 -23.18 -0.50
C ARG A 197 -23.62 -21.78 0.10
N MET A 198 -22.64 -21.32 0.88
CA MET A 198 -22.61 -19.97 1.44
C MET A 198 -22.66 -18.90 0.33
N ARG A 199 -21.79 -19.04 -0.68
CA ARG A 199 -21.79 -18.16 -1.86
C ARG A 199 -23.12 -18.17 -2.59
N ASN A 200 -23.69 -19.34 -2.87
CA ASN A 200 -24.95 -19.45 -3.61
C ASN A 200 -26.14 -18.84 -2.83
N ARG A 201 -26.16 -18.98 -1.49
CA ARG A 201 -27.17 -18.36 -0.63
C ARG A 201 -27.06 -16.84 -0.64
N LEU A 202 -25.84 -16.30 -0.57
CA LEU A 202 -25.60 -14.86 -0.70
C LEU A 202 -26.07 -14.37 -2.08
N LEU A 203 -25.61 -14.96 -3.17
CA LEU A 203 -25.97 -14.52 -4.53
C LEU A 203 -27.47 -14.66 -4.84
N ALA A 204 -28.19 -15.57 -4.17
CA ALA A 204 -29.64 -15.71 -4.29
C ALA A 204 -30.44 -14.69 -3.45
N SER A 205 -29.78 -13.91 -2.60
CA SER A 205 -30.38 -12.84 -1.79
C SER A 205 -30.35 -11.48 -2.50
N ASN A 206 -30.47 -10.37 -1.77
CA ASN A 206 -30.31 -9.01 -2.31
C ASN A 206 -28.84 -8.61 -2.55
N PHE A 207 -27.91 -9.57 -2.60
CA PHE A 207 -26.48 -9.33 -2.66
C PHE A 207 -26.04 -8.52 -3.89
N THR A 208 -26.66 -8.73 -5.07
CA THR A 208 -26.37 -7.92 -6.26
C THR A 208 -26.57 -6.43 -6.02
N LYS A 209 -27.61 -6.05 -5.26
CA LYS A 209 -27.84 -4.64 -4.90
C LYS A 209 -26.68 -4.09 -4.06
N VAL A 210 -26.15 -4.87 -3.12
CA VAL A 210 -24.98 -4.46 -2.32
C VAL A 210 -23.78 -4.17 -3.22
N ILE A 211 -23.57 -4.98 -4.27
CA ILE A 211 -22.49 -4.75 -5.24
C ILE A 211 -22.73 -3.51 -6.10
N ASP A 212 -23.96 -3.29 -6.55
CA ASP A 212 -24.31 -2.09 -7.32
C ASP A 212 -24.13 -0.81 -6.46
N ASP A 213 -24.45 -0.88 -5.17
CA ASP A 213 -24.29 0.22 -4.22
C ASP A 213 -22.80 0.57 -3.97
N ILE A 214 -21.86 -0.40 -4.09
CA ILE A 214 -20.41 -0.14 -4.04
C ILE A 214 -20.00 0.83 -5.16
N THR A 215 -20.34 0.52 -6.41
CA THR A 215 -20.02 1.38 -7.56
C THR A 215 -20.67 2.75 -7.41
N LEU A 216 -21.92 2.80 -6.96
CA LEU A 216 -22.62 4.06 -6.73
C LEU A 216 -21.93 4.92 -5.67
N SER A 217 -21.45 4.32 -4.57
CA SER A 217 -20.69 5.05 -3.56
C SER A 217 -19.40 5.62 -4.14
N LEU A 218 -18.62 4.81 -4.86
CA LEU A 218 -17.37 5.26 -5.47
C LEU A 218 -17.60 6.40 -6.49
N ASP A 219 -18.69 6.35 -7.26
CA ASP A 219 -19.08 7.44 -8.17
C ASP A 219 -19.36 8.74 -7.43
N GLN A 220 -20.06 8.67 -6.30
CA GLN A 220 -20.36 9.84 -5.47
C GLN A 220 -19.09 10.42 -4.86
N ASP A 221 -18.23 9.56 -4.31
CA ASP A 221 -16.99 9.96 -3.66
C ASP A 221 -16.03 10.63 -4.67
N GLU A 222 -15.83 10.02 -5.84
CA GLU A 222 -14.97 10.57 -6.89
C GLU A 222 -15.57 11.84 -7.51
N ALA A 223 -16.88 11.91 -7.75
CA ALA A 223 -17.51 13.13 -8.26
C ALA A 223 -17.34 14.29 -7.28
N LYS A 224 -17.48 14.02 -5.99
CA LYS A 224 -17.26 15.00 -4.93
C LYS A 224 -15.80 15.44 -4.87
N MET A 225 -14.85 14.51 -4.90
CA MET A 225 -13.41 14.78 -5.00
C MET A 225 -13.11 15.69 -6.19
N ARG A 226 -13.52 15.29 -7.39
CA ARG A 226 -13.29 16.04 -8.64
C ARG A 226 -13.86 17.45 -8.58
N SER A 227 -15.04 17.61 -7.97
CA SER A 227 -15.65 18.92 -7.77
C SER A 227 -14.83 19.79 -6.82
N LEU A 228 -14.31 19.25 -5.71
CA LEU A 228 -13.48 19.99 -4.76
C LEU A 228 -12.14 20.41 -5.37
N LEU A 229 -11.54 19.52 -6.16
CA LEU A 229 -10.27 19.76 -6.85
C LEU A 229 -10.43 20.54 -8.17
N ALA A 230 -11.66 20.89 -8.53
CA ALA A 230 -11.99 21.61 -9.76
C ALA A 230 -11.40 20.95 -11.02
N CYS A 231 -11.43 19.61 -11.10
CA CYS A 231 -10.76 18.84 -12.15
C CYS A 231 -11.28 19.12 -13.56
N ASP A 232 -12.54 19.54 -13.70
CA ASP A 232 -13.16 19.88 -14.98
C ASP A 232 -13.12 21.39 -15.28
N SER A 233 -12.34 22.17 -14.50
CA SER A 233 -12.17 23.61 -14.68
C SER A 233 -10.93 23.96 -15.51
N THR A 234 -10.74 25.26 -15.79
CA THR A 234 -9.53 25.76 -16.46
C THR A 234 -8.29 25.81 -15.55
N ASN A 235 -8.46 25.62 -14.24
CA ASN A 235 -7.37 25.64 -13.26
C ASN A 235 -7.56 24.49 -12.25
N PRO A 236 -7.41 23.23 -12.70
CA PRO A 236 -7.53 22.06 -11.83
C PRO A 236 -6.41 22.04 -10.80
N GLN A 237 -6.70 21.51 -9.61
CA GLN A 237 -5.67 21.24 -8.60
C GLN A 237 -4.85 20.00 -8.99
N ALA A 238 -3.64 19.86 -8.42
CA ALA A 238 -2.66 18.89 -8.89
C ALA A 238 -3.08 17.42 -8.65
N GLY A 239 -3.89 17.19 -7.62
CA GLY A 239 -4.49 15.91 -7.26
C GLY A 239 -5.39 15.33 -8.35
N CYS A 240 -5.90 16.14 -9.28
CA CYS A 240 -6.66 15.67 -10.44
C CYS A 240 -5.86 14.75 -11.36
N GLU A 241 -4.52 14.82 -11.34
CA GLU A 241 -3.62 13.99 -12.15
C GLU A 241 -3.25 12.67 -11.44
N ILE A 242 -3.64 12.49 -10.18
CA ILE A 242 -3.36 11.25 -9.43
C ILE A 242 -4.33 10.16 -9.87
N LYS A 243 -3.77 9.04 -10.31
CA LYS A 243 -4.55 7.85 -10.64
C LYS A 243 -4.90 7.12 -9.34
N ILE A 244 -6.19 6.97 -9.05
CA ILE A 244 -6.67 6.25 -7.86
C ILE A 244 -7.31 4.93 -8.28
N ARG A 245 -7.00 3.87 -7.55
CA ARG A 245 -7.69 2.57 -7.58
C ARG A 245 -7.98 2.12 -6.15
N TYR A 246 -8.87 1.15 -6.03
CA TYR A 246 -9.35 0.69 -4.72
C TYR A 246 -9.08 -0.79 -4.51
N LEU A 247 -8.68 -1.12 -3.29
CA LEU A 247 -8.76 -2.47 -2.75
C LEU A 247 -10.02 -2.55 -1.89
N TYR A 248 -10.90 -3.50 -2.17
CA TYR A 248 -12.04 -3.72 -1.29
C TYR A 248 -11.54 -4.29 0.03
N GLN A 249 -11.80 -3.55 1.11
CA GLN A 249 -11.34 -3.84 2.45
C GLN A 249 -12.36 -4.71 3.20
N VAL A 250 -11.90 -5.86 3.70
CA VAL A 250 -12.68 -6.82 4.51
C VAL A 250 -12.27 -6.73 5.98
N LEU A 251 -13.26 -6.67 6.87
CA LEU A 251 -13.06 -6.58 8.32
C LEU A 251 -12.87 -7.98 8.91
N ARG A 252 -11.63 -8.34 9.29
CA ARG A 252 -11.27 -9.72 9.71
C ARG A 252 -11.72 -10.08 11.14
N GLU A 253 -11.96 -9.09 12.00
CA GLU A 253 -12.39 -9.28 13.39
C GLU A 253 -13.93 -9.33 13.48
N GLN A 254 -14.54 -10.18 12.64
CA GLN A 254 -15.99 -10.37 12.55
C GLN A 254 -16.35 -11.86 12.38
N PRO A 255 -17.57 -12.29 12.74
CA PRO A 255 -18.02 -13.66 12.53
C PRO A 255 -17.82 -14.16 11.08
N PRO A 256 -17.51 -15.47 10.86
CA PRO A 256 -17.20 -16.03 9.55
C PRO A 256 -18.20 -15.72 8.44
N GLU A 257 -19.50 -15.68 8.75
CA GLU A 257 -20.55 -15.36 7.78
C GLU A 257 -20.47 -13.92 7.27
N MET A 258 -19.99 -12.99 8.10
CA MET A 258 -19.78 -11.59 7.74
C MET A 258 -18.52 -11.43 6.91
N VAL A 259 -17.43 -12.09 7.32
CA VAL A 259 -16.13 -12.06 6.61
C VAL A 259 -16.28 -12.64 5.21
N PHE A 260 -16.92 -13.82 5.08
CA PHE A 260 -17.15 -14.45 3.79
C PHE A 260 -18.02 -13.58 2.87
N ALA A 261 -19.06 -12.94 3.41
CA ALA A 261 -19.93 -12.06 2.63
C ALA A 261 -19.20 -10.82 2.11
N GLN A 262 -18.35 -10.19 2.94
CA GLN A 262 -17.49 -9.08 2.51
C GLN A 262 -16.46 -9.51 1.48
N LEU A 263 -15.78 -10.66 1.67
CA LEU A 263 -14.87 -11.21 0.67
C LEU A 263 -15.58 -11.40 -0.67
N LEU A 264 -16.72 -12.08 -0.68
CA LEU A 264 -17.50 -12.26 -1.91
C LEU A 264 -17.89 -10.91 -2.54
N ALA A 265 -18.20 -9.89 -1.72
CA ALA A 265 -18.53 -8.57 -2.24
C ALA A 265 -17.33 -7.90 -2.92
N GLY A 266 -16.14 -7.97 -2.32
CA GLY A 266 -14.91 -7.46 -2.92
C GLY A 266 -14.56 -8.14 -4.25
N PHE A 267 -14.65 -9.47 -4.32
CA PHE A 267 -14.41 -10.23 -5.55
C PHE A 267 -15.45 -9.91 -6.65
N GLU A 268 -16.72 -9.80 -6.28
CA GLU A 268 -17.80 -9.43 -7.22
C GLU A 268 -17.67 -7.97 -7.69
N ALA A 269 -17.25 -7.04 -6.82
CA ALA A 269 -17.01 -5.65 -7.14
C ALA A 269 -15.81 -5.48 -8.09
N ALA A 270 -14.67 -6.12 -7.80
CA ALA A 270 -13.47 -6.07 -8.65
C ALA A 270 -13.71 -6.57 -10.08
N ARG A 271 -14.68 -7.47 -10.25
CA ARG A 271 -15.07 -7.98 -11.57
C ARG A 271 -16.03 -7.07 -12.33
N ARG A 272 -16.79 -6.22 -11.65
CA ARG A 272 -17.78 -5.31 -12.26
C ARG A 272 -17.24 -3.89 -12.47
N ASP A 273 -16.45 -3.40 -11.53
CA ASP A 273 -15.93 -2.04 -11.51
C ASP A 273 -14.40 -2.06 -11.65
N LYS A 274 -13.91 -1.50 -12.76
CA LYS A 274 -12.47 -1.47 -13.07
C LYS A 274 -11.64 -0.62 -12.11
N ARG A 275 -12.28 0.21 -11.27
CA ARG A 275 -11.58 0.96 -10.22
C ARG A 275 -11.23 0.09 -9.03
N VAL A 276 -12.01 -0.96 -8.77
CA VAL A 276 -11.72 -1.93 -7.71
C VAL A 276 -10.79 -2.99 -8.30
N VAL A 277 -9.53 -2.97 -7.88
CA VAL A 277 -8.46 -3.76 -8.52
C VAL A 277 -8.06 -4.99 -7.73
N GLY A 278 -8.55 -5.13 -6.50
CA GLY A 278 -8.28 -6.29 -5.66
C GLY A 278 -9.03 -6.25 -4.33
N VAL A 279 -8.68 -7.19 -3.47
CA VAL A 279 -9.21 -7.31 -2.10
C VAL A 279 -8.08 -7.24 -1.08
N ASN A 280 -8.40 -6.76 0.12
CA ASN A 280 -7.54 -6.77 1.30
C ASN A 280 -8.34 -7.11 2.55
N MET A 281 -7.68 -7.60 3.60
CA MET A 281 -8.25 -7.87 4.91
C MET A 281 -7.54 -7.04 5.98
N VAL A 282 -8.30 -6.31 6.79
CA VAL A 282 -7.80 -5.31 7.76
C VAL A 282 -8.44 -5.51 9.13
N GLN A 283 -8.11 -4.65 10.11
CA GLN A 283 -8.36 -4.77 11.56
C GLN A 283 -7.23 -5.54 12.28
N PRO A 284 -7.09 -5.41 13.62
CA PRO A 284 -5.96 -5.98 14.34
C PRO A 284 -5.77 -7.46 14.02
N GLU A 285 -4.58 -7.82 13.55
CA GLU A 285 -4.26 -9.21 13.18
C GLU A 285 -4.19 -10.11 14.43
N ASP A 286 -3.85 -9.55 15.58
CA ASP A 286 -3.84 -10.20 16.89
C ASP A 286 -5.22 -10.30 17.56
N GLY A 287 -6.28 -9.84 16.88
CA GLY A 287 -7.66 -9.92 17.36
C GLY A 287 -8.12 -11.35 17.65
N VAL A 288 -9.11 -11.49 18.55
CA VAL A 288 -9.56 -12.80 19.04
C VAL A 288 -10.12 -13.66 17.91
N ILE A 289 -10.94 -13.08 17.04
CA ILE A 289 -11.51 -13.77 15.88
C ILE A 289 -10.44 -13.93 14.80
N SER A 290 -9.63 -12.90 14.56
CA SER A 290 -8.54 -12.87 13.59
C SER A 290 -7.59 -14.05 13.78
N MET A 291 -7.07 -14.21 15.00
CA MET A 291 -6.16 -15.30 15.36
C MET A 291 -6.85 -16.68 15.35
N ARG A 292 -8.11 -16.75 15.79
CA ARG A 292 -8.88 -18.01 15.82
C ARG A 292 -9.17 -18.53 14.40
N ASP A 293 -9.56 -17.62 13.51
CA ASP A 293 -10.12 -17.95 12.20
C ASP A 293 -9.15 -17.67 11.04
N TYR A 294 -7.90 -17.27 11.28
CA TYR A 294 -6.96 -16.92 10.21
C TYR A 294 -6.87 -18.00 9.11
N ALA A 295 -6.67 -19.25 9.49
CA ALA A 295 -6.62 -20.37 8.54
C ALA A 295 -7.98 -20.61 7.83
N LEU A 296 -9.10 -20.22 8.43
CA LEU A 296 -10.39 -20.19 7.74
C LEU A 296 -10.44 -19.04 6.74
N HIS A 297 -10.03 -17.83 7.12
CA HIS A 297 -9.99 -16.66 6.24
C HIS A 297 -9.14 -16.91 4.99
N MET A 298 -7.93 -17.46 5.14
CA MET A 298 -7.06 -17.77 3.99
C MET A 298 -7.69 -18.78 3.04
N ARG A 299 -8.41 -19.80 3.57
CA ARG A 299 -9.17 -20.74 2.74
C ARG A 299 -10.37 -20.10 2.05
N MET A 300 -11.05 -19.14 2.67
CA MET A 300 -12.14 -18.39 2.04
C MET A 300 -11.61 -17.56 0.86
N VAL A 301 -10.49 -16.85 1.05
CA VAL A 301 -9.83 -16.06 0.00
C VAL A 301 -9.40 -16.97 -1.15
N GLY A 302 -8.67 -18.05 -0.85
CA GLY A 302 -8.21 -19.01 -1.87
C GLY A 302 -9.36 -19.61 -2.67
N TYR A 303 -10.44 -20.03 -2.00
CA TYR A 303 -11.65 -20.54 -2.67
C TYR A 303 -12.28 -19.51 -3.61
N LEU A 304 -12.38 -18.25 -3.19
CA LEU A 304 -12.93 -17.21 -4.05
C LEU A 304 -11.96 -16.90 -5.21
N HIS A 305 -10.65 -16.87 -4.99
CA HIS A 305 -9.68 -16.67 -6.05
C HIS A 305 -9.74 -17.76 -7.13
N GLU A 306 -9.99 -19.02 -6.76
CA GLU A 306 -10.23 -20.10 -7.74
C GLU A 306 -11.43 -19.82 -8.67
N ILE A 307 -12.45 -19.12 -8.17
CA ILE A 307 -13.65 -18.72 -8.93
C ILE A 307 -13.42 -17.42 -9.71
N TYR A 308 -12.61 -16.52 -9.17
CA TYR A 308 -12.32 -15.19 -9.69
C TYR A 308 -10.81 -14.99 -9.90
N PRO A 309 -10.16 -15.74 -10.82
CA PRO A 309 -8.71 -15.80 -10.93
C PRO A 309 -8.06 -14.48 -11.38
N ASP A 310 -8.85 -13.56 -11.94
CA ASP A 310 -8.36 -12.24 -12.38
C ASP A 310 -8.34 -11.19 -11.24
N VAL A 311 -8.99 -11.47 -10.10
CA VAL A 311 -9.03 -10.55 -8.97
C VAL A 311 -7.75 -10.68 -8.16
N ARG A 312 -7.08 -9.55 -7.96
CA ARG A 312 -5.80 -9.48 -7.24
C ARG A 312 -6.00 -9.45 -5.73
N ILE A 313 -4.98 -9.93 -5.03
CA ILE A 313 -5.01 -10.12 -3.58
C ILE A 313 -3.78 -9.43 -2.97
N SER A 314 -4.01 -8.40 -2.17
CA SER A 314 -3.01 -7.87 -1.23
C SER A 314 -3.54 -8.10 0.17
N LEU A 315 -2.78 -8.72 1.08
CA LEU A 315 -3.25 -9.01 2.43
C LEU A 315 -2.31 -8.43 3.46
N HIS A 316 -2.85 -7.79 4.50
CA HIS A 316 -2.12 -7.66 5.76
C HIS A 316 -1.79 -9.06 6.27
N ALA A 317 -0.50 -9.34 6.42
CA ALA A 317 -0.03 -10.58 6.99
C ALA A 317 1.31 -10.37 7.69
N GLY A 318 1.41 -10.86 8.91
CA GLY A 318 2.61 -10.76 9.71
C GLY A 318 2.84 -9.37 10.29
N GLU A 319 1.79 -8.56 10.46
CA GLU A 319 1.84 -7.34 11.26
C GLU A 319 1.76 -7.67 12.75
N LEU A 320 2.69 -8.51 13.20
CA LEU A 320 2.69 -9.10 14.53
C LEU A 320 4.09 -9.04 15.15
N ASN A 321 4.14 -9.22 16.46
CA ASN A 321 5.37 -9.46 17.19
C ASN A 321 5.11 -10.28 18.46
N GLN A 322 6.18 -10.63 19.18
CA GLN A 322 6.10 -11.42 20.42
C GLN A 322 5.43 -10.69 21.60
N ALA A 323 5.23 -9.37 21.51
CA ALA A 323 4.52 -8.62 22.54
C ALA A 323 2.99 -8.71 22.36
N LEU A 324 2.51 -8.87 21.12
CA LEU A 324 1.08 -8.99 20.81
C LEU A 324 0.55 -10.42 20.94
N VAL A 325 1.29 -11.41 20.43
CA VAL A 325 0.82 -12.80 20.36
C VAL A 325 1.84 -13.80 20.90
N PRO A 326 1.40 -14.96 21.44
CA PRO A 326 2.31 -16.02 21.84
C PRO A 326 3.10 -16.58 20.63
N PRO A 327 4.26 -17.23 20.84
CA PRO A 327 5.11 -17.71 19.74
C PRO A 327 4.44 -18.66 18.73
N ALA A 328 3.33 -19.32 19.10
CA ALA A 328 2.58 -20.15 18.17
C ALA A 328 1.83 -19.33 17.10
N GLY A 329 1.49 -18.08 17.40
CA GLY A 329 0.79 -17.17 16.49
C GLY A 329 1.65 -16.56 15.39
N LEU A 330 2.99 -16.56 15.55
CA LEU A 330 3.93 -15.86 14.64
C LEU A 330 4.48 -16.75 13.51
N LYS A 331 3.85 -17.90 13.26
CA LYS A 331 4.49 -19.00 12.53
C LYS A 331 3.98 -19.26 11.13
N PHE A 332 2.89 -18.60 10.73
CA PHE A 332 2.10 -19.04 9.58
C PHE A 332 1.37 -17.93 8.83
N HIS A 333 1.30 -16.70 9.33
CA HIS A 333 0.42 -15.68 8.73
C HIS A 333 0.88 -15.33 7.32
N ILE A 334 2.16 -15.00 7.14
CA ILE A 334 2.72 -14.70 5.82
C ILE A 334 2.74 -15.97 4.96
N HIS A 335 3.04 -17.14 5.54
CA HIS A 335 3.02 -18.40 4.80
C HIS A 335 1.64 -18.68 4.20
N ASP A 336 0.59 -18.64 5.01
CA ASP A 336 -0.77 -19.00 4.59
C ASP A 336 -1.35 -17.94 3.64
N ALA A 337 -1.01 -16.66 3.81
CA ALA A 337 -1.36 -15.62 2.85
C ALA A 337 -0.76 -15.90 1.46
N VAL A 338 0.51 -16.29 1.39
CA VAL A 338 1.20 -16.58 0.12
C VAL A 338 0.79 -17.92 -0.49
N GLU A 339 0.66 -18.97 0.31
CA GLU A 339 0.49 -20.34 -0.18
C GLU A 339 -0.98 -20.82 -0.22
N MET A 340 -1.84 -20.35 0.69
CA MET A 340 -3.25 -20.74 0.73
C MET A 340 -4.18 -19.71 0.09
N ALA A 341 -4.00 -18.42 0.40
CA ALA A 341 -4.82 -17.36 -0.17
C ALA A 341 -4.36 -16.93 -1.57
N GLY A 342 -3.09 -17.18 -1.92
CA GLY A 342 -2.53 -16.81 -3.21
C GLY A 342 -2.23 -15.31 -3.35
N ALA A 343 -1.81 -14.66 -2.26
CA ALA A 343 -1.54 -13.23 -2.26
C ALA A 343 -0.49 -12.80 -3.29
N ASP A 344 -0.83 -11.79 -4.11
CA ASP A 344 0.09 -11.10 -5.01
C ASP A 344 1.03 -10.17 -4.22
N ARG A 345 0.55 -9.59 -3.11
CA ARG A 345 1.31 -8.71 -2.22
C ARG A 345 1.01 -8.97 -0.74
N ILE A 346 1.99 -8.67 0.11
CA ILE A 346 1.89 -8.76 1.57
C ILE A 346 2.06 -7.37 2.18
N GLY A 347 1.06 -6.92 2.92
CA GLY A 347 1.13 -5.73 3.75
C GLY A 347 1.94 -6.01 5.02
N HIS A 348 2.85 -5.10 5.37
CA HIS A 348 3.72 -5.13 6.55
C HIS A 348 4.79 -6.23 6.51
N GLY A 349 4.42 -7.50 6.69
CA GLY A 349 5.37 -8.63 6.71
C GLY A 349 6.43 -8.55 7.82
N VAL A 350 6.06 -8.04 8.99
CA VAL A 350 7.00 -7.72 10.08
C VAL A 350 7.57 -8.97 10.76
N ASP A 351 6.76 -10.00 10.98
CA ASP A 351 7.14 -11.22 11.71
C ASP A 351 7.77 -12.33 10.85
N ILE A 352 8.23 -12.02 9.63
CA ILE A 352 8.78 -13.00 8.68
C ILE A 352 9.92 -13.86 9.25
N GLN A 353 10.67 -13.36 10.24
CA GLN A 353 11.75 -14.12 10.87
C GLN A 353 11.23 -15.23 11.81
N GLN A 354 9.98 -15.12 12.25
CA GLN A 354 9.33 -16.02 13.19
C GLN A 354 8.50 -17.11 12.48
N GLU A 355 8.20 -16.92 11.19
CA GLU A 355 7.53 -17.89 10.32
C GLU A 355 8.24 -19.25 10.30
N ASP A 356 7.45 -20.33 10.30
CA ASP A 356 7.99 -21.67 10.14
C ASP A 356 8.61 -21.81 8.74
N ASN A 357 9.91 -22.13 8.69
CA ASN A 357 10.71 -22.16 7.45
C ASN A 357 10.83 -20.79 6.74
N ALA A 358 10.94 -19.70 7.51
CA ALA A 358 11.14 -18.33 7.03
C ALA A 358 12.07 -18.18 5.81
N GLU A 359 13.25 -18.80 5.81
CA GLU A 359 14.18 -18.71 4.67
C GLU A 359 13.60 -19.30 3.37
N GLN A 360 12.88 -20.42 3.47
CA GLN A 360 12.23 -21.03 2.32
C GLN A 360 11.05 -20.18 1.85
N LEU A 361 10.28 -19.61 2.78
CA LEU A 361 9.19 -18.70 2.47
C LEU A 361 9.70 -17.47 1.71
N MET A 362 10.75 -16.80 2.18
CA MET A 362 11.33 -15.65 1.47
C MET A 362 11.88 -16.01 0.08
N LYS A 363 12.50 -17.19 -0.08
CA LYS A 363 12.91 -17.67 -1.42
C LYS A 363 11.70 -17.84 -2.34
N ARG A 364 10.60 -18.44 -1.83
CA ARG A 364 9.36 -18.58 -2.60
C ARG A 364 8.74 -17.22 -2.94
N MET A 365 8.71 -16.27 -2.01
CA MET A 365 8.23 -14.90 -2.28
C MET A 365 9.07 -14.21 -3.34
N ALA A 366 10.41 -14.38 -3.33
CA ALA A 366 11.29 -13.86 -4.36
C ALA A 366 11.03 -14.51 -5.73
N GLU A 367 10.85 -15.83 -5.77
CA GLU A 367 10.56 -16.61 -6.99
C GLU A 367 9.19 -16.28 -7.59
N LYS A 368 8.16 -16.10 -6.75
CA LYS A 368 6.80 -15.70 -7.15
C LYS A 368 6.68 -14.19 -7.39
N HIS A 369 7.70 -13.43 -7.00
CA HIS A 369 7.70 -11.97 -6.99
C HIS A 369 6.56 -11.36 -6.16
N THR A 370 6.25 -11.96 -5.01
CA THR A 370 5.31 -11.42 -4.03
C THR A 370 5.94 -10.19 -3.36
N LEU A 371 5.41 -9.00 -3.64
CA LEU A 371 5.92 -7.75 -3.08
C LEU A 371 5.48 -7.58 -1.62
N VAL A 372 6.38 -7.04 -0.79
CA VAL A 372 6.06 -6.59 0.57
C VAL A 372 5.87 -5.06 0.58
N GLU A 373 4.72 -4.61 1.05
CA GLU A 373 4.38 -3.20 1.27
C GLU A 373 4.90 -2.79 2.66
N ILE A 374 5.89 -1.90 2.72
CA ILE A 374 6.66 -1.59 3.93
C ILE A 374 6.20 -0.24 4.52
N ASN A 375 5.62 -0.30 5.72
CA ASN A 375 4.99 0.83 6.41
C ASN A 375 5.82 1.24 7.66
N LEU A 376 6.96 1.92 7.47
CA LEU A 376 7.97 2.09 8.52
C LEU A 376 7.48 2.92 9.72
N SER A 377 6.72 3.98 9.49
CA SER A 377 6.18 4.78 10.60
C SER A 377 5.12 4.02 11.40
N SER A 378 4.18 3.37 10.70
CA SER A 378 3.17 2.51 11.31
C SER A 378 3.80 1.40 12.16
N ASN A 379 4.75 0.63 11.61
CA ASN A 379 5.38 -0.47 12.35
C ASN A 379 6.11 0.00 13.62
N ALA A 380 6.68 1.21 13.62
CA ALA A 380 7.29 1.79 14.81
C ALA A 380 6.25 2.24 15.84
N GLU A 381 5.14 2.82 15.39
CA GLU A 381 4.08 3.36 16.25
C GLU A 381 3.23 2.25 16.87
N ILE A 382 2.88 1.22 16.10
CA ILE A 382 1.98 0.13 16.48
C ILE A 382 2.77 -1.02 17.14
N LEU A 383 3.88 -1.45 16.52
CA LEU A 383 4.62 -2.64 16.94
C LEU A 383 5.89 -2.33 17.73
N ASN A 384 6.31 -1.06 17.81
CA ASN A 384 7.63 -0.68 18.33
C ASN A 384 8.79 -1.42 17.61
N VAL A 385 8.60 -1.69 16.31
CA VAL A 385 9.60 -2.33 15.44
C VAL A 385 10.21 -1.29 14.51
N GLU A 386 11.52 -1.02 14.68
CA GLU A 386 12.23 -0.05 13.89
C GLU A 386 13.73 -0.37 13.81
N GLY A 387 14.44 0.26 12.86
CA GLY A 387 15.88 0.11 12.75
C GLY A 387 16.28 -1.35 12.52
N LYS A 388 17.22 -1.85 13.33
CA LYS A 388 17.81 -3.18 13.11
C LYS A 388 16.84 -4.34 13.38
N THR A 389 15.73 -4.10 14.06
CA THR A 389 14.73 -5.15 14.34
C THR A 389 13.72 -5.31 13.19
N HIS A 390 13.64 -4.35 12.28
CA HIS A 390 12.71 -4.37 11.15
C HIS A 390 13.22 -5.30 10.02
N PRO A 391 12.37 -6.11 9.37
CA PRO A 391 12.79 -7.11 8.38
C PRO A 391 13.10 -6.56 6.98
N LEU A 392 12.89 -5.27 6.72
CA LEU A 392 13.15 -4.66 5.40
C LEU A 392 14.52 -5.05 4.80
N PRO A 393 15.68 -4.92 5.49
CA PRO A 393 16.95 -5.37 4.94
C PRO A 393 17.04 -6.88 4.68
N LEU A 394 16.28 -7.68 5.43
CA LEU A 394 16.22 -9.13 5.24
C LEU A 394 15.50 -9.49 3.94
N TYR A 395 14.35 -8.88 3.66
CA TYR A 395 13.63 -9.07 2.39
C TYR A 395 14.52 -8.74 1.18
N LEU A 396 15.22 -7.60 1.22
CA LEU A 396 16.14 -7.20 0.15
C LEU A 396 17.27 -8.22 -0.04
N ARG A 397 17.83 -8.76 1.05
CA ARG A 397 18.90 -9.78 0.99
C ARG A 397 18.43 -11.07 0.31
N TYR A 398 17.16 -11.42 0.44
CA TYR A 398 16.56 -12.60 -0.20
C TYR A 398 16.01 -12.31 -1.61
N GLY A 399 16.11 -11.07 -2.09
CA GLY A 399 15.59 -10.68 -3.40
C GLY A 399 14.07 -10.56 -3.46
N VAL A 400 13.39 -10.48 -2.31
CA VAL A 400 11.95 -10.21 -2.25
C VAL A 400 11.72 -8.75 -2.63
N PRO A 401 10.83 -8.46 -3.60
CA PRO A 401 10.55 -7.07 -3.99
C PRO A 401 9.82 -6.33 -2.86
N VAL A 402 10.12 -5.04 -2.69
CA VAL A 402 9.51 -4.20 -1.66
C VAL A 402 9.11 -2.83 -2.23
N ALA A 403 8.06 -2.22 -1.69
CA ALA A 403 7.71 -0.82 -1.89
C ALA A 403 7.51 -0.16 -0.53
N LEU A 404 7.75 1.15 -0.44
CA LEU A 404 7.43 1.94 0.75
C LEU A 404 6.00 2.48 0.61
N SER A 405 5.26 2.49 1.72
CA SER A 405 3.86 2.91 1.78
C SER A 405 3.53 3.61 3.09
N THR A 406 2.40 4.32 3.13
CA THR A 406 2.09 5.22 4.25
C THR A 406 1.11 4.67 5.29
N ASP A 407 0.34 3.64 4.95
CA ASP A 407 -0.65 3.02 5.82
C ASP A 407 -1.80 3.99 6.18
N ASP A 408 -1.85 4.52 7.40
CA ASP A 408 -2.80 5.54 7.83
C ASP A 408 -2.10 6.89 8.03
N GLU A 409 -1.66 7.53 6.95
CA GLU A 409 -0.84 8.77 7.00
C GLU A 409 -1.46 9.93 7.82
N GLY A 410 -2.79 10.00 7.92
CA GLY A 410 -3.49 10.97 8.75
C GLY A 410 -3.35 10.66 10.25
N VAL A 411 -3.60 9.40 10.64
CA VAL A 411 -3.46 8.92 12.02
C VAL A 411 -2.00 8.94 12.45
N SER A 412 -1.09 8.36 11.66
CA SER A 412 0.36 8.33 11.93
C SER A 412 1.06 9.69 11.79
N ARG A 413 0.33 10.71 11.31
CA ARG A 413 0.87 12.05 11.05
C ARG A 413 2.10 11.97 10.11
N SER A 414 2.04 11.07 9.12
CA SER A 414 3.12 10.75 8.19
C SER A 414 2.78 11.16 6.77
N ASN A 415 3.69 10.92 5.85
CA ASN A 415 3.51 11.02 4.40
C ASN A 415 4.62 10.22 3.69
N LEU A 416 4.49 10.01 2.38
CA LEU A 416 5.42 9.14 1.66
C LEU A 416 6.86 9.66 1.67
N THR A 417 7.11 10.98 1.63
CA THR A 417 8.47 11.53 1.79
C THR A 417 9.06 11.20 3.16
N ARG A 418 8.26 11.17 4.23
CA ARG A 418 8.72 10.77 5.57
C ARG A 418 9.10 9.29 5.60
N GLU A 419 8.38 8.41 4.90
CA GLU A 419 8.73 6.99 4.79
C GLU A 419 10.07 6.80 4.05
N TYR A 420 10.29 7.50 2.94
CA TYR A 420 11.56 7.49 2.23
C TYR A 420 12.69 8.07 3.08
N LEU A 421 12.45 9.18 3.80
CA LEU A 421 13.43 9.78 4.70
C LEU A 421 13.81 8.80 5.81
N ARG A 422 12.84 8.11 6.40
CA ARG A 422 13.06 7.09 7.43
C ARG A 422 13.86 5.92 6.87
N ALA A 423 13.54 5.44 5.68
CA ALA A 423 14.29 4.36 5.03
C ALA A 423 15.77 4.73 4.82
N VAL A 424 16.04 5.92 4.27
CA VAL A 424 17.41 6.37 3.98
C VAL A 424 18.20 6.62 5.27
N THR A 425 17.62 7.35 6.22
CA THR A 425 18.33 7.71 7.46
C THR A 425 18.60 6.50 8.35
N THR A 426 17.69 5.53 8.36
CA THR A 426 17.79 4.32 9.20
C THR A 426 18.70 3.26 8.59
N TYR A 427 18.54 2.96 7.30
CA TYR A 427 19.21 1.83 6.65
C TYR A 427 20.35 2.24 5.71
N GLN A 428 20.57 3.55 5.52
CA GLN A 428 21.62 4.08 4.66
C GLN A 428 21.53 3.60 3.21
N PHE A 429 20.31 3.38 2.71
CA PHE A 429 20.08 3.06 1.30
C PHE A 429 20.58 4.16 0.37
N ASP A 430 21.14 3.75 -0.78
CA ASP A 430 21.59 4.66 -1.83
C ASP A 430 20.43 5.07 -2.76
N TYR A 431 20.69 6.04 -3.62
CA TYR A 431 19.70 6.55 -4.58
C TYR A 431 19.13 5.46 -5.51
N PRO A 432 19.95 4.58 -6.13
CA PRO A 432 19.43 3.47 -6.94
C PRO A 432 18.45 2.56 -6.18
N THR A 433 18.73 2.27 -4.90
CA THR A 433 17.84 1.43 -4.08
C THR A 433 16.47 2.09 -3.86
N ILE A 434 16.42 3.36 -3.48
CA ILE A 434 15.13 4.04 -3.29
C ILE A 434 14.41 4.31 -4.62
N LYS A 435 15.13 4.52 -5.72
CA LYS A 435 14.57 4.59 -7.08
C LYS A 435 13.92 3.26 -7.49
N GLN A 436 14.52 2.13 -7.11
CA GLN A 436 13.95 0.80 -7.29
C GLN A 436 12.63 0.64 -6.51
N PHE A 437 12.52 1.14 -5.28
CA PHE A 437 11.25 1.08 -4.52
C PHE A 437 10.13 1.84 -5.22
N ALA A 438 10.43 3.03 -5.75
CA ALA A 438 9.49 3.80 -6.55
C ALA A 438 9.06 3.06 -7.83
N ARG A 439 9.98 2.39 -8.54
CA ARG A 439 9.61 1.55 -9.70
C ARG A 439 8.79 0.32 -9.31
N ASN A 440 9.13 -0.33 -8.19
CA ASN A 440 8.40 -1.46 -7.64
C ASN A 440 6.93 -1.09 -7.39
N SER A 441 6.66 0.11 -6.85
CA SER A 441 5.28 0.56 -6.62
C SER A 441 4.38 0.53 -7.86
N LEU A 442 4.93 0.77 -9.07
CA LEU A 442 4.15 0.66 -10.31
C LEU A 442 4.22 -0.72 -10.96
N ALA A 443 5.34 -1.43 -10.83
CA ALA A 443 5.48 -2.79 -11.37
C ALA A 443 4.53 -3.79 -10.71
N TYR A 444 4.39 -3.69 -9.39
CA TYR A 444 3.54 -4.56 -8.58
C TYR A 444 2.17 -3.95 -8.25
N SER A 445 1.88 -2.75 -8.77
CA SER A 445 0.51 -2.23 -8.77
C SER A 445 -0.46 -3.19 -9.46
N PHE A 446 -1.74 -3.06 -9.17
CA PHE A 446 -2.82 -3.75 -9.85
C PHE A 446 -3.44 -2.90 -10.97
N LEU A 447 -2.70 -1.88 -11.48
CA LEU A 447 -3.06 -1.19 -12.71
C LEU A 447 -3.28 -2.20 -13.85
N PRO A 448 -4.32 -2.00 -14.68
CA PRO A 448 -4.61 -2.93 -15.76
C PRO A 448 -3.59 -2.84 -16.89
N GLY A 449 -3.50 -3.92 -17.67
CA GLY A 449 -2.61 -4.03 -18.82
C GLY A 449 -1.24 -4.62 -18.49
N LYS A 450 -0.45 -4.82 -19.55
CA LYS A 450 0.91 -5.37 -19.47
C LYS A 450 1.90 -4.33 -18.93
N ALA A 451 3.01 -4.80 -18.37
CA ALA A 451 4.08 -3.95 -17.89
C ALA A 451 4.97 -3.43 -19.03
N LEU A 452 5.61 -2.29 -18.81
CA LEU A 452 6.68 -1.74 -19.65
C LEU A 452 7.95 -2.60 -19.58
N TRP A 453 8.28 -3.12 -18.40
CA TRP A 453 9.51 -3.86 -18.16
C TRP A 453 9.25 -5.37 -18.22
N GLN A 454 10.12 -6.10 -18.94
CA GLN A 454 10.10 -7.57 -19.05
C GLN A 454 10.87 -8.26 -17.92
N ASP A 455 11.68 -7.52 -17.17
CA ASP A 455 12.38 -8.02 -15.99
C ASP A 455 12.15 -7.12 -14.78
N HIS A 456 12.50 -7.66 -13.61
CA HIS A 456 12.35 -6.99 -12.33
C HIS A 456 13.55 -6.09 -11.99
N ALA A 457 14.60 -6.11 -12.83
CA ALA A 457 15.75 -5.21 -12.73
C ALA A 457 15.56 -3.91 -13.52
N TYR A 458 14.44 -3.79 -14.27
CA TYR A 458 14.09 -2.64 -15.10
C TYR A 458 15.14 -2.32 -16.16
N GLN A 459 15.62 -3.36 -16.84
CA GLN A 459 16.66 -3.25 -17.86
C GLN A 459 16.16 -3.59 -19.27
N ARG A 460 15.12 -4.43 -19.39
CA ARG A 460 14.56 -4.84 -20.69
C ARG A 460 13.14 -4.32 -20.84
N LEU A 461 12.93 -3.45 -21.82
CA LEU A 461 11.62 -2.96 -22.21
C LEU A 461 10.79 -4.02 -22.93
N ALA A 462 9.48 -3.83 -22.94
CA ALA A 462 8.54 -4.53 -23.82
C ALA A 462 9.03 -4.46 -25.28
N ALA A 463 8.77 -5.53 -26.05
CA ALA A 463 9.32 -5.67 -27.40
C ALA A 463 8.92 -4.49 -28.31
N GLU A 464 7.70 -3.99 -28.13
CA GLU A 464 7.13 -2.85 -28.83
C GLU A 464 7.85 -1.53 -28.55
N CYS A 465 8.52 -1.41 -27.40
CA CYS A 465 9.25 -0.23 -26.94
C CYS A 465 10.78 -0.41 -26.92
N MET A 466 11.30 -1.53 -27.43
CA MET A 466 12.71 -1.91 -27.19
C MET A 466 13.76 -0.98 -27.81
N ASN A 467 13.36 -0.18 -28.80
CA ASN A 467 14.23 0.78 -29.49
C ASN A 467 14.01 2.22 -29.01
N ASP A 468 13.08 2.43 -28.07
CA ASP A 468 12.76 3.73 -27.52
C ASP A 468 13.53 3.97 -26.21
N VAL A 469 13.81 5.24 -25.92
CA VAL A 469 14.43 5.64 -24.65
C VAL A 469 13.32 5.79 -23.60
N PRO A 470 13.35 5.05 -22.47
CA PRO A 470 12.32 5.14 -21.44
C PRO A 470 12.10 6.57 -20.97
N GLY A 471 10.85 7.01 -20.94
CA GLY A 471 10.49 8.35 -20.50
C GLY A 471 10.71 9.47 -21.53
N ALA A 472 11.12 9.16 -22.76
CA ALA A 472 11.21 10.16 -23.83
C ALA A 472 9.83 10.73 -24.19
N ASP A 473 9.79 12.01 -24.59
CA ASP A 473 8.57 12.71 -24.99
C ASP A 473 7.99 12.20 -26.32
N THR A 474 8.84 11.68 -27.19
CA THR A 474 8.47 11.12 -28.49
C THR A 474 8.94 9.68 -28.57
N VAL A 475 8.02 8.78 -28.96
CA VAL A 475 8.27 7.35 -29.07
C VAL A 475 7.88 6.83 -30.45
N SER A 476 8.37 5.65 -30.80
CA SER A 476 7.97 4.94 -32.00
C SER A 476 6.46 4.68 -32.04
N PRO A 477 5.84 4.60 -33.22
CA PRO A 477 4.41 4.30 -33.33
C PRO A 477 4.00 2.99 -32.65
N ALA A 478 4.89 1.99 -32.65
CA ALA A 478 4.67 0.70 -32.00
C ALA A 478 4.60 0.86 -30.47
N CYS A 479 5.58 1.56 -29.88
CA CYS A 479 5.58 1.83 -28.45
C CYS A 479 4.39 2.71 -28.05
N ASN A 480 4.05 3.74 -28.83
CA ASN A 480 2.88 4.57 -28.53
C ASN A 480 1.59 3.73 -28.44
N ALA A 481 1.34 2.86 -29.43
CA ALA A 481 0.18 1.97 -29.40
C ALA A 481 0.19 0.99 -28.22
N TYR A 482 1.38 0.53 -27.81
CA TYR A 482 1.54 -0.30 -26.62
C TYR A 482 1.20 0.46 -25.34
N LEU A 483 1.73 1.67 -25.15
CA LEU A 483 1.44 2.50 -23.99
C LEU A 483 -0.04 2.91 -23.92
N ASP A 484 -0.67 3.23 -25.05
CA ASP A 484 -2.09 3.62 -25.10
C ASP A 484 -3.04 2.46 -24.75
N SER A 485 -2.62 1.22 -24.94
CA SER A 485 -3.42 0.02 -24.62
C SER A 485 -3.11 -0.60 -23.27
N ASN A 486 -2.04 -0.16 -22.58
CA ASN A 486 -1.59 -0.74 -21.32
C ASN A 486 -1.36 0.35 -20.27
N GLU A 487 -2.34 0.57 -19.41
CA GLU A 487 -2.30 1.63 -18.39
C GLU A 487 -1.10 1.49 -17.45
N LYS A 488 -0.77 0.25 -17.03
CA LYS A 488 0.43 -0.04 -16.24
C LYS A 488 1.72 0.39 -16.96
N ALA A 489 1.91 -0.01 -18.22
CA ALA A 489 3.09 0.36 -18.99
C ALA A 489 3.18 1.89 -19.18
N LYS A 490 2.05 2.57 -19.41
CA LYS A 490 1.98 4.03 -19.51
C LYS A 490 2.42 4.72 -18.23
N SER A 491 1.89 4.29 -17.07
CA SER A 491 2.31 4.83 -15.77
C SER A 491 3.80 4.61 -15.51
N GLN A 492 4.35 3.44 -15.86
CA GLN A 492 5.78 3.16 -15.74
C GLN A 492 6.62 4.06 -16.66
N TRP A 493 6.17 4.29 -17.90
CA TRP A 493 6.83 5.21 -18.83
C TRP A 493 6.84 6.65 -18.29
N ASP A 494 5.70 7.12 -17.76
CA ASP A 494 5.57 8.43 -17.16
C ASP A 494 6.49 8.60 -15.94
N LEU A 495 6.68 7.55 -15.13
CA LEU A 495 7.62 7.55 -14.02
C LEU A 495 9.07 7.73 -14.50
N GLU A 496 9.50 7.03 -15.56
CA GLU A 496 10.85 7.21 -16.12
C GLU A 496 11.05 8.61 -16.70
N ARG A 497 10.02 9.21 -17.28
CA ARG A 497 10.05 10.62 -17.70
C ARG A 497 10.26 11.53 -16.50
N LYS A 498 9.49 11.32 -15.42
CA LYS A 498 9.62 12.11 -14.18
C LYS A 498 11.02 11.96 -13.57
N PHE A 499 11.62 10.76 -13.58
CA PHE A 499 13.01 10.57 -13.14
C PHE A 499 13.99 11.34 -14.00
N THR A 500 13.84 11.29 -15.33
CA THR A 500 14.72 12.02 -16.25
C THR A 500 14.71 13.53 -15.98
N VAL A 501 13.53 14.11 -15.76
CA VAL A 501 13.38 15.53 -15.40
C VAL A 501 14.04 15.81 -14.04
N PHE A 502 13.73 15.02 -13.01
CA PHE A 502 14.28 15.17 -11.67
C PHE A 502 15.81 15.10 -11.65
N GLU A 503 16.39 14.10 -12.32
CA GLU A 503 17.83 13.83 -12.34
C GLU A 503 18.60 14.89 -13.13
N SER A 504 17.97 15.60 -14.06
CA SER A 504 18.60 16.68 -14.84
C SER A 504 18.97 17.92 -13.99
N HIS A 505 18.48 18.00 -12.76
CA HIS A 505 18.79 19.10 -11.84
C HIS A 505 20.13 18.94 -11.10
N TYR A 506 20.83 17.82 -11.28
CA TYR A 506 22.06 17.45 -10.55
C TYR A 506 23.22 17.13 -11.51
#